data_AF-A0A7C1VTH8-F1
#
_entry.id   AF-A0A7C1VTH8-F1
#
_cell.length_a   1.000
_cell.length_b   1.000
_cell.length_c   1.000
_cell.angle_alpha   90.00
_cell.angle_beta   90.00
_cell.angle_gamma   90.00
#
_symmetry.space_group_name_H-M   'P 1'
#
loop_
_entity.id
_entity.type
_entity.pdbx_description
1 polymer ?
#
loop_
_entity_poly.entity_id
_entity_poly.type
_entity_poly.pdbx_seq_one_letter_code
_entity_poly.pdbx_strand_id
1 'polypeptide(L)' 'MIRRFTSRKFLIALGGILTAIGAGLTGVVQWYEALSTIMFIVLGYLGVQGMVDYKAVGRE' A
#
# COMPACT_ATOMS: atom_id res chain seq x y z
N MET A 1 14.39 4.54 12.72
CA MET A 1 14.00 3.68 11.58
C MET A 1 12.66 2.96 11.78
N ILE A 2 12.37 2.40 12.96
CA ILE A 2 11.14 1.59 13.24
C ILE A 2 9.80 2.34 13.06
N ARG A 3 9.74 3.66 13.32
CA ARG A 3 8.48 4.43 13.29
C ARG A 3 7.77 4.48 11.93
N ARG A 4 8.46 4.25 10.80
CA ARG A 4 7.83 4.29 9.47
C ARG A 4 7.00 3.03 9.18
N PHE A 5 7.47 1.86 9.61
CA PHE A 5 6.79 0.56 9.46
C PHE A 5 5.61 0.37 10.41
N THR A 6 5.47 1.22 11.42
CA THR A 6 4.32 1.25 12.34
C THR A 6 3.37 2.42 12.05
N SER A 7 3.62 3.18 10.97
CA SER A 7 2.72 4.28 10.62
C SER A 7 1.34 3.74 10.22
N ARG A 8 0.28 4.44 10.64
CA ARG A 8 -1.10 4.06 10.32
C ARG A 8 -1.31 3.88 8.81
N LYS A 9 -0.69 4.73 7.98
CA LYS A 9 -0.75 4.65 6.52
C LYS A 9 -0.12 3.35 5.99
N PHE A 10 1.04 2.96 6.53
CA PHE A 10 1.70 1.72 6.17
C PHE A 10 0.88 0.50 6.59
N LEU A 11 0.35 0.48 7.83
CA LEU A 11 -0.45 -0.63 8.34
C LEU A 11 -1.76 -0.82 7.56
N ILE A 12 -2.40 0.27 7.12
CA ILE A 12 -3.58 0.21 6.24
C ILE A 12 -3.21 -0.38 4.88
N ALA A 13 -2.12 0.07 4.26
CA ALA A 13 -1.66 -0.48 3.00
C ALA A 13 -1.32 -1.98 3.12
N LEU A 14 -0.59 -2.36 4.17
CA LEU A 14 -0.27 -3.75 4.45
C LEU A 14 -1.53 -4.59 4.68
N GLY A 15 -2.49 -4.09 5.45
CA GLY A 15 -3.77 -4.75 5.67
C GLY A 15 -4.53 -5.01 4.36
N GLY A 16 -4.61 -4.01 3.48
CA GLY A 16 -5.24 -4.18 2.17
C GLY A 16 -4.55 -5.21 1.28
N ILE A 17 -3.21 -5.27 1.30
CA ILE A 17 -2.44 -6.30 0.58
C ILE A 17 -2.78 -7.69 1.11
N LEU A 18 -2.80 -7.86 2.44
CA LEU A 18 -3.13 -9.15 3.07
C LEU A 18 -4.57 -9.57 2.75
N THR A 19 -5.53 -8.63 2.73
CA THR A 19 -6.92 -8.90 2.32
C THR A 19 -6.99 -9.37 0.86
N ALA A 20 -6.29 -8.70 -0.06
CA ALA A 20 -6.28 -9.10 -1.47
C ALA A 20 -5.67 -10.49 -1.68
N ILE A 21 -4.58 -10.82 -0.97
CA ILE A 21 -3.99 -12.17 -0.98
C ILE A 21 -4.98 -13.20 -0.44
N GLY A 22 -5.65 -12.91 0.69
CA GLY A 22 -6.67 -13.79 1.26
C GLY A 22 -7.83 -14.05 0.30
N ALA A 23 -8.30 -13.02 -0.41
CA ALA A 23 -9.35 -13.15 -1.41
C ALA A 23 -8.93 -14.05 -2.59
N GLY A 24 -7.67 -13.95 -3.04
CA GLY A 24 -7.12 -14.84 -4.08
C GLY A 24 -6.96 -16.29 -3.59
N LEU A 25 -6.49 -16.50 -2.36
CA LEU A 25 -6.31 -17.83 -1.77
C LEU A 25 -7.64 -18.56 -1.52
N THR A 26 -8.70 -17.82 -1.20
CA THR A 26 -10.04 -18.37 -0.97
C THR A 26 -10.83 -18.59 -2.27
N GLY A 27 -10.29 -18.15 -3.41
CA GLY A 27 -10.95 -18.26 -4.71
C GLY A 27 -12.13 -17.30 -4.91
N VAL A 28 -12.28 -16.29 -4.05
CA VAL A 28 -13.34 -15.26 -4.15
C VAL A 28 -13.09 -14.34 -5.34
N VAL A 29 -11.82 -14.09 -5.66
CA VAL A 29 -11.39 -13.29 -6.81
C VAL A 29 -10.34 -14.04 -7.62
N GLN A 30 -10.23 -13.73 -8.91
CA GLN A 30 -9.15 -14.29 -9.71
C GLN A 30 -7.80 -13.67 -9.31
N TRP A 31 -6.70 -14.42 -9.50
CA TRP A 31 -5.35 -13.94 -9.14
C TRP A 31 -4.97 -12.64 -9.84
N TYR A 32 -5.42 -12.41 -11.08
CA TYR A 32 -5.15 -11.18 -11.79
C TYR A 32 -5.80 -9.96 -11.11
N GLU A 33 -6.98 -10.12 -10.50
CA GLU A 33 -7.71 -9.07 -9.76
C GLU A 33 -7.06 -8.80 -8.40
N ALA A 34 -6.62 -9.85 -7.71
CA ALA A 34 -5.87 -9.73 -6.47
C ALA A 34 -4.55 -8.97 -6.70
N LEU A 35 -3.80 -9.35 -7.74
CA LEU A 35 -2.53 -8.71 -8.10
C LEU A 35 -2.71 -7.26 -8.53
N SER A 36 -3.73 -6.94 -9.34
CA SER A 36 -4.00 -5.56 -9.73
C SER A 36 -4.38 -4.69 -8.53
N THR A 37 -5.18 -5.21 -7.60
CA THR A 37 -5.54 -4.54 -6.35
C THR A 37 -4.29 -4.26 -5.49
N ILE A 38 -3.40 -5.24 -5.35
CA ILE A 38 -2.13 -5.07 -4.64
C ILE A 38 -1.29 -3.97 -5.30
N MET A 39 -1.20 -3.96 -6.63
CA MET A 39 -0.49 -2.91 -7.36
C MET A 39 -1.07 -1.53 -7.10
N PHE A 40 -2.40 -1.36 -7.13
CA PHE A 40 -3.04 -0.08 -6.82
C PHE A 40 -2.74 0.38 -5.39
N ILE A 41 -2.77 -0.52 -4.42
CA ILE A 41 -2.45 -0.19 -3.02
C ILE A 41 -0.99 0.25 -2.88
N VAL A 42 -0.05 -0.47 -3.49
CA VAL A 42 1.38 -0.14 -3.45
C VAL A 42 1.66 1.20 -4.12
N LEU A 43 1.14 1.41 -5.33
CA LEU A 43 1.32 2.66 -6.07
C LEU A 43 0.65 3.84 -5.35
N GLY A 44 -0.52 3.64 -4.76
CA GLY A 44 -1.20 4.64 -3.95
C GLY A 44 -0.38 5.02 -2.72
N TYR A 45 0.15 4.04 -1.99
CA TYR A 45 1.01 4.28 -0.83
C TYR A 45 2.29 5.04 -1.21
N LEU A 46 2.99 4.58 -2.25
CA LEU A 46 4.21 5.22 -2.73
C LEU A 46 3.95 6.63 -3.26
N GLY A 47 2.87 6.85 -3.99
CA GLY A 47 2.48 8.17 -4.49
C GLY A 47 2.20 9.16 -3.36
N VAL A 48 1.48 8.72 -2.32
CA VAL A 48 1.22 9.56 -1.14
C VAL A 48 2.51 9.87 -0.37
N GLN A 49 3.40 8.88 -0.17
CA GLN A 49 4.68 9.12 0.50
C GLN A 49 5.60 10.02 -0.32
N GLY A 50 5.70 9.78 -1.63
CA GLY A 50 6.49 10.61 -2.54
C GLY A 50 6.03 12.06 -2.56
N MET A 51 4.72 12.31 -2.54
CA MET A 51 4.19 13.68 -2.42
C MET A 51 4.51 14.33 -1.06
N VAL A 52 4.49 13.57 0.03
CA VAL A 52 4.85 14.07 1.36
C VAL A 52 6.33 14.44 1.39
N ASP A 53 7.20 13.58 0.87
CA ASP A 53 8.64 13.81 0.81
C ASP A 53 8.98 14.99 -0.11
N TYR A 54 8.34 15.10 -1.27
CA TYR A 54 8.53 16.26 -2.18
C TYR A 54 8.15 17.59 -1.51
N LYS A 55 7.03 17.63 -0.78
CA LYS A 55 6.62 18.84 -0.02
C LYS A 55 7.54 19.16 1.14
N ALA A 56 8.23 18.16 1.70
CA ALA A 56 9.22 18.38 2.76
C ALA A 56 10.52 18.97 2.20
N VAL A 57 10.96 18.53 1.01
CA VAL A 57 12.17 19.04 0.35
C VAL A 57 11.98 20.45 -0.22
N GLY A 58 10.82 20.80 -0.77
CA GLY A 58 10.56 22.15 -1.31
C GLY A 58 10.35 23.27 -0.28
N ARG A 59 10.61 23.02 1.01
CA ARG A 59 10.48 23.99 2.11
C ARG A 59 11.83 24.43 2.70
N GLU A 60 12.94 23.97 2.13
CA GLU A 60 14.30 24.46 2.37
C GLU A 60 14.68 25.46 1.26
#